data_AF-A0AA45WTY4-F1
#
_entry.id   AF-A0AA45WTY4-F1
#
_cell.length_a   1.000
_cell.length_b   1.000
_cell.length_c   1.000
_cell.angle_alpha   90.00
_cell.angle_beta   90.00
_cell.angle_gamma   90.00
#
_symmetry.space_group_name_H-M   'P 1'
#
loop_
_entity.id
_entity.type
_entity.pdbx_description
1 polymer ?
#
loop_
_entity_poly.entity_id
_entity_poly.type
_entity_poly.pdbx_seq_one_letter_code
_entity_poly.pdbx_strand_id
1 'polypeptide(L)'
;MILNPEHEQIIESGASYQEIIHYLLTISESVQGSTYNGGKWQIILQNHEHVSLGSLKLHRTTLVFRGDPDAVTFQVQAFRMRFLSAGG
;
A
#
# COMPACT_ATOMS: atom_id res chain seq x y z
N MET A 1 -22.20 2.17 7.88
CA MET A 1 -21.42 3.40 7.71
C MET A 1 -20.97 3.43 6.26
N ILE A 2 -21.47 4.36 5.46
CA ILE A 2 -21.19 4.43 4.02
C ILE A 2 -19.88 5.20 3.87
N LEU A 3 -18.82 4.55 3.40
CA LEU A 3 -17.55 5.21 3.09
C LEU A 3 -17.76 6.04 1.82
N ASN A 4 -17.92 7.36 1.96
CA ASN A 4 -17.75 8.24 0.81
C ASN A 4 -16.27 8.18 0.40
N PRO A 5 -15.94 7.91 -0.88
CA PRO A 5 -14.56 7.82 -1.34
C PRO A 5 -14.00 9.24 -1.55
N GLU A 6 -13.86 10.02 -0.48
CA GLU A 6 -13.45 11.43 -0.61
C GLU A 6 -11.92 11.61 -0.69
N HIS A 7 -11.13 10.59 -0.33
CA HIS A 7 -9.67 10.67 -0.40
C HIS A 7 -9.03 9.42 -0.99
N GLU A 8 -8.14 9.63 -1.95
CA GLU A 8 -7.31 8.60 -2.57
C GLU A 8 -5.84 9.07 -2.60
N GLN A 9 -4.92 8.16 -2.25
CA GLN A 9 -3.48 8.37 -2.43
C GLN A 9 -2.84 7.13 -3.06
N ILE A 10 -1.99 7.35 -4.05
CA ILE A 10 -1.26 6.29 -4.75
C ILE A 10 0.20 6.33 -4.33
N ILE A 11 0.75 5.18 -3.94
CA ILE A 11 2.16 5.02 -3.62
C ILE A 11 2.75 3.93 -4.50
N GLU A 12 3.90 4.24 -5.09
CA GLU A 12 4.78 3.24 -5.68
C GLU A 12 5.87 2.88 -4.67
N SER A 13 6.06 1.58 -4.44
CA SER A 13 7.07 1.06 -3.53
C SER A 13 8.05 0.16 -4.25
N GLY A 14 9.34 0.30 -3.92
CA GLY A 14 10.40 -0.62 -4.32
C GLY A 14 10.53 -1.83 -3.39
N ALA A 15 9.76 -1.87 -2.29
CA ALA A 15 9.77 -2.99 -1.36
C ALA A 15 9.23 -4.26 -2.02
N SER A 16 9.66 -5.42 -1.52
CA SER A 16 9.22 -6.68 -2.08
C SER A 16 7.71 -6.85 -1.89
N TYR A 17 7.07 -7.45 -2.90
CA TYR A 17 5.63 -7.70 -2.89
C TYR A 17 5.20 -8.53 -1.66
N GLN A 18 6.00 -9.52 -1.27
CA GLN A 18 5.73 -10.37 -0.10
C GLN A 18 5.79 -9.60 1.22
N GLU A 19 6.76 -8.70 1.40
CA GLU A 19 6.85 -7.89 2.61
C GLU A 19 5.69 -6.90 2.72
N ILE A 20 5.26 -6.32 1.58
CA ILE A 20 4.08 -5.47 1.53
C ILE A 20 2.84 -6.27 1.93
N ILE A 21 2.65 -7.47 1.37
CA ILE A 21 1.52 -8.34 1.76
C ILE A 21 1.56 -8.64 3.25
N HIS A 22 2.71 -9.06 3.79
CA HIS A 22 2.82 -9.37 5.21
C HIS A 22 2.47 -8.16 6.08
N TYR A 23 2.94 -6.96 5.73
CA TYR A 23 2.56 -5.73 6.42
C TYR A 23 1.05 -5.51 6.36
N LEU A 24 0.44 -5.56 5.18
CA LEU A 24 -0.99 -5.31 5.01
C LEU A 24 -1.85 -6.33 5.78
N LEU A 25 -1.44 -7.60 5.83
CA LEU A 25 -2.08 -8.63 6.64
C LEU A 25 -2.03 -8.33 8.14
N THR A 26 -0.96 -7.69 8.64
CA THR A 26 -0.85 -7.36 10.06
C THR A 26 -1.73 -6.19 10.50
N ILE A 27 -2.06 -5.28 9.58
CA ILE A 27 -2.81 -4.05 9.91
C ILE A 27 -4.28 -4.12 9.47
N SER A 28 -4.66 -5.06 8.63
CA SER A 28 -6.02 -5.17 8.09
C SER A 28 -6.96 -5.94 9.02
N GLU A 29 -8.21 -5.52 9.03
CA GLU A 29 -9.31 -6.22 9.71
C GLU A 29 -9.90 -7.31 8.81
N SER A 30 -9.87 -7.09 7.49
CA SER A 30 -10.34 -8.07 6.51
C SER A 30 -9.64 -7.92 5.17
N VAL A 31 -9.63 -9.01 4.40
CA VAL A 31 -8.96 -9.10 3.10
C VAL A 31 -9.90 -9.69 2.07
N GLN A 32 -9.98 -9.07 0.90
CA GLN A 32 -10.76 -9.53 -0.24
C GLN A 32 -9.94 -9.42 -1.52
N GLY A 33 -9.35 -10.54 -1.96
CA GLY A 33 -8.45 -10.56 -3.12
C GLY A 33 -7.21 -9.69 -2.87
N SER A 34 -7.02 -8.66 -3.68
CA SER A 34 -5.92 -7.69 -3.53
C SER A 34 -6.30 -6.43 -2.73
N THR A 35 -7.48 -6.44 -2.09
CA THR A 35 -7.98 -5.34 -1.27
C THR A 35 -7.90 -5.68 0.21
N TYR A 36 -7.27 -4.80 0.98
CA TYR A 36 -7.07 -4.89 2.43
C TYR A 36 -7.87 -3.79 3.10
N ASN A 37 -8.75 -4.13 4.02
CA ASN A 37 -9.67 -3.19 4.64
C ASN A 37 -9.37 -3.02 6.13
N GLY A 38 -9.57 -1.81 6.63
CA GLY A 38 -9.67 -1.48 8.05
C GLY A 38 -10.75 -0.44 8.27
N GLY A 39 -11.09 -0.13 9.52
CA GLY A 39 -12.35 0.54 9.89
C GLY A 39 -12.78 1.74 9.02
N LYS A 40 -11.86 2.60 8.59
CA LYS A 40 -12.17 3.75 7.71
C LYS A 40 -11.27 3.87 6.47
N TRP A 41 -10.53 2.82 6.15
CA TRP A 41 -9.56 2.84 5.06
C TRP A 41 -9.57 1.51 4.30
N GLN A 42 -9.17 1.56 3.04
CA GLN A 42 -8.89 0.39 2.22
C GLN A 42 -7.58 0.62 1.45
N ILE A 43 -6.81 -0.44 1.26
CA ILE A 43 -5.58 -0.43 0.48
C ILE A 43 -5.73 -1.49 -0.61
N ILE A 44 -5.62 -1.08 -1.86
CA ILE A 44 -5.70 -1.95 -3.03
C ILE A 44 -4.29 -2.14 -3.59
N LEU A 45 -3.88 -3.39 -3.72
CA LEU A 45 -2.62 -3.77 -4.33
C LEU A 45 -2.86 -4.04 -5.82
N GLN A 46 -2.41 -3.13 -6.69
CA GLN A 46 -2.81 -3.16 -8.11
C GLN A 46 -1.82 -3.86 -9.03
N ASN A 47 -0.52 -3.65 -8.84
CA ASN A 47 0.45 -4.10 -9.83
C ASN A 47 1.78 -4.50 -9.20
N HIS A 48 2.42 -5.52 -9.79
CA HIS A 48 3.79 -5.92 -9.52
C HIS A 48 4.50 -5.99 -10.88
N GLU A 49 5.23 -4.94 -11.22
CA GLU A 49 6.00 -4.89 -12.45
C GLU A 49 7.47 -5.12 -12.16
N HIS A 50 8.09 -5.98 -12.95
CA HIS A 50 9.53 -6.07 -13.06
C HIS A 50 9.97 -5.07 -14.12
N VAL A 51 10.41 -3.89 -13.69
CA VAL A 51 11.00 -2.92 -14.62
C VAL A 51 12.48 -3.25 -14.76
N SER A 52 12.88 -3.65 -15.97
CA SER A 52 14.29 -3.84 -16.31
C SER A 52 14.89 -2.54 -16.85
N LEU A 53 15.81 -1.92 -16.11
CA LEU A 53 16.61 -0.79 -16.58
C LEU A 53 18.05 -1.29 -16.82
N GLY A 54 18.32 -1.75 -18.05
CA GLY A 54 19.55 -2.47 -18.35
C GLY A 54 19.61 -3.82 -17.63
N SER A 55 20.67 -4.07 -16.83
CA SER A 55 20.78 -5.27 -15.98
C SER A 55 20.03 -5.15 -14.65
N LEU A 56 19.50 -3.97 -14.32
CA LEU A 56 18.83 -3.72 -13.05
C LEU A 56 17.37 -4.17 -13.12
N LYS A 57 16.98 -5.12 -12.27
CA LYS A 57 15.58 -5.53 -12.09
C LYS A 57 15.02 -4.77 -10.89
N LEU A 58 14.13 -3.83 -11.15
CA LEU A 58 13.40 -3.10 -10.11
C LEU A 58 12.03 -3.73 -9.94
N HIS A 59 11.70 -4.09 -8.70
CA HIS A 59 10.33 -4.45 -8.34
C HIS A 59 9.57 -3.17 -8.07
N ARG A 60 8.48 -2.93 -8.79
CA ARG A 60 7.58 -1.81 -8.53
C ARG A 60 6.24 -2.37 -8.11
N THR A 61 5.83 -2.04 -6.89
CA THR A 61 4.52 -2.39 -6.34
C THR A 61 3.68 -1.14 -6.19
N THR A 62 2.50 -1.11 -6.79
CA THR A 62 1.57 0.03 -6.70
C THR A 62 0.49 -0.25 -5.67
N LEU A 63 0.36 0.66 -4.70
CA LEU A 63 -0.65 0.66 -3.65
C LEU A 63 -1.59 1.86 -3.83
N VAL A 64 -2.89 1.61 -3.73
CA VAL A 64 -3.92 2.66 -3.75
C VAL A 64 -4.62 2.68 -2.40
N PHE A 65 -4.39 3.74 -1.62
CA PHE A 65 -5.01 4.00 -0.33
C PHE A 65 -6.28 4.81 -0.55
N ARG A 66 -7.41 4.37 0.01
CA ARG A 66 -8.70 5.06 -0.12
C ARG A 66 -9.45 5.08 1.20
N GLY A 67 -10.30 6.08 1.40
CA GLY A 67 -11.21 6.15 2.54
C GLY A 67 -11.21 7.52 3.18
N ASP A 68 -11.37 7.53 4.50
CA ASP A 68 -11.36 8.74 5.31
C ASP A 68 -9.99 9.45 5.20
N PRO A 69 -9.96 10.79 5.00
CA PRO A 69 -8.71 11.52 4.77
C PRO A 69 -7.65 11.33 5.87
N ASP A 70 -8.07 11.34 7.13
CA ASP A 70 -7.17 11.20 8.27
C ASP A 70 -6.65 9.77 8.37
N ALA A 71 -7.54 8.79 8.15
CA ALA A 71 -7.18 7.38 8.14
C ALA A 71 -6.19 7.06 7.00
N VAL A 72 -6.45 7.54 5.79
CA VAL A 72 -5.57 7.36 4.64
C VAL A 72 -4.22 8.04 4.89
N THR A 73 -4.22 9.28 5.38
CA THR A 73 -2.98 10.00 5.68
C THR A 73 -2.14 9.26 6.72
N PHE A 74 -2.78 8.77 7.78
CA PHE A 74 -2.11 7.94 8.78
C PHE A 74 -1.48 6.68 8.16
N GLN A 75 -2.23 5.93 7.35
CA GLN A 75 -1.73 4.70 6.73
C GLN A 75 -0.59 4.96 5.73
N VAL A 76 -0.67 6.03 4.96
CA VAL A 76 0.39 6.46 4.05
C VAL A 76 1.68 6.78 4.83
N GLN A 77 1.58 7.52 5.93
CA GLN A 77 2.75 7.83 6.77
C GLN A 77 3.31 6.59 7.45
N ALA A 78 2.47 5.71 8.00
CA ALA A 78 2.90 4.46 8.59
C ALA A 78 3.62 3.56 7.58
N PHE A 79 3.07 3.43 6.37
CA PHE A 79 3.70 2.68 5.28
C PHE A 79 5.07 3.26 4.91
N ARG A 80 5.17 4.59 4.73
CA ARG A 80 6.43 5.26 4.43
C ARG A 80 7.46 5.06 5.55
N MET A 81 7.07 5.24 6.80
CA MET A 81 7.97 5.01 7.93
C MET A 81 8.46 3.56 7.98
N ARG A 82 7.63 2.58 7.60
CA ARG A 82 8.02 1.17 7.59
C ARG A 82 9.00 0.83 6.47
N PHE A 83 8.77 1.34 5.26
CA PHE A 83 9.46 0.88 4.05
C PHE A 83 10.48 1.87 3.47
N LEU A 84 10.43 3.15 3.83
CA LEU A 84 11.43 4.16 3.43
C LEU A 84 12.53 4.37 4.48
N SER A 85 12.32 3.96 5.73
CA SER A 85 13.37 4.02 6.77
C SER A 85 14.45 2.94 6.61
N ALA A 86 14.18 1.88 5.84
CA ALA A 86 15.10 0.76 5.63
C ALA A 86 16.08 0.96 4.46
N GLY A 87 16.07 2.14 3.80
CA GLY A 87 16.89 2.46 2.64
C GLY A 87 17.89 3.60 2.86
N GLY A 88 18.53 3.63 4.04
CA GLY A 88 19.69 4.48 4.34
C GLY A 88 21.00 3.74 4.14
#